data_AF-A0ABD1FXH2-F1
#
_entry.id   AF-A0ABD1FXH2-F1
#
_cell.length_a   1.000
_cell.length_b   1.000
_cell.length_c   1.000
_cell.angle_alpha   90.00
_cell.angle_beta   90.00
_cell.angle_gamma   90.00
#
_symmetry.space_group_name_H-M   'P 1'
#
loop_
_entity.id
_entity.type
_entity.pdbx_description
1 polymer ?
#
loop_
_entity_poly.entity_id
_entity_poly.type
_entity_poly.pdbx_seq_one_letter_code
_entity_poly.pdbx_strand_id
1 'polypeptide(L)'
;MFFAVLNDSPRQKFRKGERSRRMWTLREEEILVASLLELVARGWKSDNGFRAGYLSKIEDSLRSEFPNTNLKGTLHITSKISAWKKSYGSLIGILGRTGIGFNTDGDHKIDYCDEQ
;
A
#
# COMPACT_ATOMS: atom_id res chain seq x y z
N MET A 1 -9.75 20.07 1.92
CA MET A 1 -8.72 20.31 0.89
C MET A 1 -7.42 19.68 1.36
N PHE A 2 -7.29 18.37 1.22
CA PHE A 2 -6.09 17.64 1.64
C PHE A 2 -5.17 17.48 0.42
N PHE A 3 -4.11 18.28 0.45
CA PHE A 3 -2.83 18.15 -0.24
C PHE A 3 -2.83 17.91 -1.76
N ALA A 4 -2.95 19.02 -2.50
CA ALA A 4 -2.29 19.14 -3.79
C ALA A 4 -0.83 19.57 -3.55
N VAL A 5 0.12 18.70 -3.89
CA VAL A 5 1.47 18.96 -4.44
C VAL A 5 2.28 17.69 -4.23
N LEU A 6 2.45 16.92 -5.30
CA LEU A 6 3.77 16.54 -5.84
C LEU A 6 3.54 16.15 -7.31
N ASN A 7 3.96 17.08 -8.17
CA ASN A 7 3.87 17.00 -9.62
C ASN A 7 5.04 16.20 -10.19
N ASP A 8 4.72 15.47 -11.26
CA ASP A 8 5.55 14.87 -12.31
C ASP A 8 6.59 13.81 -11.93
N SER A 9 6.36 12.57 -12.41
CA SER A 9 7.38 11.53 -12.52
C SER A 9 7.32 10.95 -13.94
N PRO A 10 8.47 10.65 -14.56
CA PRO A 10 8.58 10.56 -16.01
C PRO A 10 7.79 9.37 -16.57
N ARG A 11 7.04 9.62 -17.66
CA ARG A 11 6.35 8.59 -18.44
C ARG A 11 7.34 7.48 -18.82
N GLN A 12 7.25 6.33 -18.14
CA GLN A 12 7.98 5.12 -18.52
C GLN A 12 7.54 4.69 -19.94
N LYS A 13 8.48 4.72 -20.88
CA LYS A 13 8.31 4.18 -22.24
C LYS A 13 8.47 2.65 -22.17
N PHE A 14 7.38 1.91 -22.30
CA PHE A 14 7.42 0.44 -22.29
C PHE A 14 7.86 -0.12 -23.65
N ARG A 15 8.78 -1.10 -23.61
CA ARG A 15 9.14 -1.91 -24.78
C ARG A 15 8.05 -2.94 -25.06
N LYS A 16 7.59 -2.98 -26.30
CA LYS A 16 6.58 -3.89 -26.85
C LYS A 16 7.15 -5.32 -26.85
N GLY A 17 6.66 -6.20 -25.97
CA GLY A 17 7.11 -7.60 -26.00
C GLY A 17 6.79 -8.52 -24.82
N GLU A 18 6.17 -8.07 -23.74
CA GLU A 18 5.82 -8.95 -22.62
C GLU A 18 4.35 -8.74 -22.27
N ARG A 19 3.57 -9.83 -22.21
CA ARG A 19 2.13 -9.81 -21.85
C ARG A 19 1.94 -8.83 -20.70
N SER A 20 1.26 -7.72 -20.97
CA SER A 20 1.12 -6.59 -20.06
C SER A 20 0.51 -7.08 -18.74
N ARG A 21 1.37 -7.45 -17.78
CA ARG A 21 0.93 -7.66 -16.40
C ARG A 21 0.42 -6.30 -15.95
N ARG A 22 -0.89 -6.18 -15.80
CA ARG A 22 -1.54 -4.95 -15.37
C ARG A 22 -0.87 -4.48 -14.09
N MET A 23 -0.27 -3.29 -14.15
CA MET A 23 0.38 -2.65 -13.01
C MET A 23 -0.67 -1.89 -12.19
N TRP A 24 -0.46 -1.79 -10.89
CA TRP A 24 -1.23 -0.86 -10.05
C TRP A 24 -0.74 0.55 -10.33
N THR A 25 -1.67 1.47 -10.59
CA THR A 25 -1.37 2.90 -10.65
C THR A 25 -1.30 3.49 -9.26
N LEU A 26 -0.58 4.59 -9.10
CA LEU A 26 -0.46 5.30 -7.81
C LEU A 26 -1.84 5.61 -7.22
N ARG A 27 -2.77 6.11 -8.03
CA ARG A 27 -4.11 6.46 -7.57
C ARG A 27 -4.90 5.24 -7.09
N GLU A 28 -4.74 4.08 -7.71
CA GLU A 28 -5.38 2.85 -7.24
C GLU A 28 -4.76 2.35 -5.93
N GLU A 29 -3.45 2.54 -5.75
CA GLU A 29 -2.78 2.26 -4.48
C GLU A 29 -3.27 3.19 -3.36
N GLU A 30 -3.45 4.48 -3.65
CA GLU A 30 -3.99 5.47 -2.71
C GLU A 30 -5.39 5.07 -2.24
N ILE A 31 -6.29 4.71 -3.16
CA ILE A 31 -7.65 4.27 -2.82
C ILE A 31 -7.62 2.96 -2.02
N LEU A 32 -6.71 2.04 -2.37
CA LEU A 32 -6.53 0.80 -1.61
C LEU A 32 -6.10 1.08 -0.16
N VAL A 33 -5.12 1.96 0.05
CA VAL A 33 -4.66 2.34 1.40
C VAL A 33 -5.76 3.08 2.16
N ALA A 34 -6.42 4.05 1.54
CA ALA A 34 -7.51 4.79 2.16
C ALA A 34 -8.65 3.87 2.60
N SER A 35 -9.03 2.91 1.75
CA SER A 35 -10.07 1.92 2.08
C SER A 35 -9.66 1.01 3.23
N LEU A 36 -8.40 0.58 3.27
CA LEU A 36 -7.87 -0.22 4.38
C LEU A 36 -7.88 0.56 5.70
N LEU A 37 -7.46 1.83 5.68
CA LEU A 37 -7.47 2.71 6.86
C LEU A 37 -8.89 2.95 7.36
N GLU A 38 -9.83 3.21 6.46
CA GLU A 38 -11.24 3.40 6.81
C GLU A 38 -11.81 2.14 7.48
N LEU A 39 -11.52 0.95 6.93
CA LEU A 39 -11.94 -0.31 7.53
C LEU A 39 -11.39 -0.49 8.95
N VAL A 40 -10.12 -0.15 9.17
CA VAL A 40 -9.53 -0.17 10.52
C VAL A 40 -10.23 0.81 11.45
N ALA A 41 -10.45 2.05 11.01
CA ALA A 41 -11.14 3.07 11.80
C ALA A 41 -12.58 2.67 12.16
N ARG A 42 -13.26 1.93 11.28
CA ARG A 42 -14.60 1.38 11.50
C ARG A 42 -14.62 0.07 12.30
N GLY A 43 -13.48 -0.39 12.84
CA GLY A 43 -13.40 -1.60 13.66
C GLY A 43 -13.55 -2.91 12.88
N TRP A 44 -13.26 -2.92 11.57
CA TRP A 44 -13.29 -4.13 10.75
C TRP A 44 -12.04 -5.01 10.89
N LYS A 45 -11.02 -4.53 11.60
CA LYS A 45 -9.85 -5.32 11.98
C LYS A 45 -10.10 -5.97 13.34
N SER A 46 -10.10 -7.29 13.37
CA SER A 46 -10.03 -8.11 14.57
C SER A 46 -8.58 -8.52 14.84
N ASP A 47 -8.30 -9.16 15.98
CA ASP A 47 -6.95 -9.64 16.33
C ASP A 47 -6.39 -10.62 15.29
N ASN A 48 -7.26 -11.46 14.71
CA ASN A 48 -6.91 -12.43 13.67
C ASN A 48 -6.87 -11.82 12.25
N GLY A 49 -7.01 -10.50 12.11
CA GLY A 49 -7.03 -9.79 10.83
C GLY A 49 -8.41 -9.21 10.48
N PHE A 50 -8.62 -8.90 9.20
CA PHE A 50 -9.88 -8.29 8.76
C PHE A 50 -11.04 -9.28 8.77
N ARG A 51 -12.24 -8.78 9.11
CA ARG A 51 -13.50 -9.54 9.04
C ARG A 51 -13.78 -10.02 7.61
N ALA A 52 -14.53 -11.11 7.49
CA ALA A 52 -14.98 -11.63 6.21
C ALA A 52 -15.74 -10.53 5.42
N GLY A 53 -15.50 -10.47 4.11
CA GLY A 53 -16.12 -9.47 3.23
C GLY A 53 -15.36 -8.14 3.11
N TYR A 54 -14.26 -7.92 3.85
CA TYR A 54 -13.47 -6.69 3.71
C TYR A 54 -12.97 -6.45 2.28
N LEU A 55 -12.62 -7.53 1.54
CA LEU A 55 -12.22 -7.45 0.14
C LEU A 55 -13.32 -6.89 -0.75
N SER A 56 -14.58 -7.29 -0.53
CA SER A 56 -15.73 -6.75 -1.27
C SER A 56 -15.90 -5.26 -1.02
N LYS A 57 -15.70 -4.80 0.23
CA LYS A 57 -15.76 -3.37 0.55
C LYS A 57 -14.69 -2.57 -0.17
N ILE A 58 -13.47 -3.10 -0.26
CA ILE A 58 -12.39 -2.44 -0.99
C ILE A 58 -12.66 -2.47 -2.50
N GLU A 59 -13.19 -3.57 -3.04
CA GLU A 59 -13.64 -3.63 -4.43
C GLU A 59 -14.70 -2.56 -4.75
N ASP A 60 -15.68 -2.38 -3.87
CA ASP A 60 -16.73 -1.37 -4.05
C ASP A 60 -16.15 0.05 -4.02
N SER A 61 -15.23 0.35 -3.10
CA SER A 61 -14.52 1.64 -3.06
C SER A 61 -13.70 1.89 -4.34
N LEU A 62 -13.00 0.86 -4.83
CA LEU A 62 -12.24 0.96 -6.07
C LEU A 62 -13.16 1.13 -7.30
N ARG A 63 -14.31 0.46 -7.34
CA ARG A 63 -15.28 0.60 -8.43
C ARG A 63 -15.98 1.94 -8.41
N SER A 64 -16.21 2.52 -7.23
CA SER A 64 -16.76 3.87 -7.08
C SER A 64 -15.84 4.93 -7.68
N GLU A 65 -14.53 4.84 -7.41
CA GLU A 65 -13.55 5.79 -7.94
C GLU A 65 -13.17 5.48 -9.41
N PHE A 66 -13.17 4.20 -9.77
CA PHE A 66 -12.76 3.72 -11.08
C PHE A 66 -13.81 2.76 -11.65
N PRO A 67 -14.90 3.26 -12.25
CA PRO A 67 -15.98 2.43 -12.74
C PRO A 67 -15.55 1.44 -13.84
N ASN A 68 -14.47 1.75 -14.56
CA ASN A 68 -13.88 0.90 -15.60
C ASN A 68 -12.77 -0.03 -15.07
N THR A 69 -12.60 -0.14 -13.75
CA THR A 69 -11.54 -1.00 -13.19
C THR A 69 -11.90 -2.48 -13.31
N ASN A 70 -10.93 -3.28 -13.75
CA ASN A 70 -11.01 -4.74 -13.75
C ASN A 70 -10.40 -5.37 -12.49
N LEU A 71 -10.22 -4.57 -11.44
CA LEU A 71 -9.70 -5.01 -10.15
C LEU A 71 -10.69 -5.94 -9.44
N LYS A 72 -10.19 -7.11 -9.06
CA LYS A 72 -10.88 -8.12 -8.23
C LYS A 72 -10.13 -8.30 -6.92
N GLY A 73 -10.86 -8.38 -5.83
CA GLY A 73 -10.36 -8.46 -4.46
C GLY A 73 -9.56 -9.71 -4.21
N THR A 74 -10.10 -10.88 -4.54
CA THR A 74 -9.47 -12.17 -4.28
C THR A 74 -8.15 -12.37 -5.05
N LEU A 75 -8.00 -11.74 -6.23
CA LEU A 75 -6.85 -11.95 -7.11
C LEU A 75 -5.83 -10.81 -7.05
N HIS A 76 -6.30 -9.56 -7.07
CA HIS A 76 -5.43 -8.40 -7.23
C HIS A 76 -5.16 -7.70 -5.89
N ILE A 77 -6.19 -7.52 -5.06
CA ILE A 77 -6.08 -6.80 -3.79
C ILE A 77 -5.24 -7.61 -2.79
N THR A 78 -5.56 -8.90 -2.62
CA THR A 78 -4.80 -9.83 -1.75
C THR A 78 -3.33 -9.92 -2.15
N SER A 79 -3.05 -10.03 -3.45
CA SER A 79 -1.69 -10.07 -4.01
C SER A 79 -0.93 -8.78 -3.70
N LYS A 80 -1.57 -7.62 -3.87
CA LYS A 80 -0.97 -6.32 -3.58
C LYS A 80 -0.66 -6.13 -2.09
N ILE A 81 -1.61 -6.45 -1.21
CA ILE A 81 -1.43 -6.41 0.24
C ILE A 81 -0.29 -7.36 0.67
N SER A 82 -0.23 -8.55 0.08
CA SER A 82 0.82 -9.53 0.40
C SER A 82 2.20 -9.06 -0.03
N ALA A 83 2.30 -8.42 -1.20
CA ALA A 83 3.55 -7.81 -1.68
C ALA A 83 4.00 -6.70 -0.72
N TRP A 84 3.10 -5.79 -0.32
CA TRP A 84 3.41 -4.73 0.64
C TRP A 84 3.85 -5.27 2.00
N LYS A 85 3.18 -6.30 2.53
CA LYS A 85 3.59 -6.97 3.78
C LYS A 85 5.00 -7.55 3.70
N LYS A 86 5.37 -8.17 2.57
CA LYS A 86 6.72 -8.69 2.35
C LYS A 86 7.76 -7.58 2.33
N SER A 87 7.52 -6.52 1.56
CA SER A 87 8.42 -5.36 1.51
C SER A 87 8.60 -4.73 2.88
N TYR A 88 7.52 -4.56 3.65
CA TYR A 88 7.58 -4.07 5.02
C TYR A 88 8.38 -5.00 5.94
N GLY A 89 8.15 -6.31 5.87
CA GLY A 89 8.91 -7.30 6.63
C GLY A 89 10.40 -7.27 6.30
N SER A 90 10.77 -7.09 5.03
CA SER A 90 12.16 -6.91 4.62
C SER A 90 12.77 -5.63 5.21
N LEU A 91 12.04 -4.52 5.20
CA LEU A 91 12.49 -3.25 5.79
C LEU A 91 12.72 -3.39 7.30
N ILE A 92 11.78 -3.99 8.03
CA ILE A 92 11.93 -4.27 9.46
C ILE A 92 13.11 -5.22 9.73
N GLY A 93 13.31 -6.22 8.87
CA GLY A 93 14.44 -7.15 9.01
C GLY A 93 15.80 -6.49 8.79
N ILE A 94 15.88 -5.49 7.91
CA ILE A 94 17.10 -4.67 7.75
C ILE A 94 17.27 -3.79 8.98
N LEU A 95 16.21 -3.06 9.35
CA LEU A 95 16.18 -2.13 10.49
C LEU A 95 16.68 -2.78 11.78
N GLY A 96 16.15 -3.95 12.12
CA GLY A 96 16.51 -4.70 13.32
C GLY A 96 17.92 -5.29 13.31
N ARG A 97 18.64 -5.28 12.18
CA ARG A 97 20.05 -5.71 12.09
C ARG A 97 21.02 -4.56 12.14
N THR A 98 20.61 -3.37 11.73
CA THR A 98 21.51 -2.24 11.51
C THR A 98 21.55 -1.26 12.69
N GLY A 99 20.86 -1.51 13.82
CA GLY A 99 20.74 -0.53 14.91
C GLY A 99 20.00 0.74 14.49
N ILE A 100 19.31 0.67 13.35
CA ILE A 100 18.62 1.80 12.75
C ILE A 100 17.21 1.82 13.36
N GLY A 101 16.74 2.99 13.79
CA GLY A 101 15.41 3.20 14.35
C GLY A 101 14.56 4.13 13.49
N PHE A 102 13.23 4.04 13.63
CA PHE A 102 12.35 5.10 13.19
C PHE A 102 12.23 6.10 14.34
N ASN A 103 12.64 7.36 14.11
CA ASN A 103 12.49 8.39 15.14
C ASN A 103 11.00 8.72 15.38
N THR A 104 10.57 8.73 16.65
CA THR A 104 9.21 9.04 17.09
C THR A 104 8.87 10.55 17.03
N ASP A 105 9.84 11.42 16.77
CA ASP A 105 9.66 12.88 16.66
C ASP A 105 8.90 13.36 15.39
N GLY A 106 8.20 12.48 14.68
CA GLY A 106 7.29 12.85 13.57
C GLY A 106 7.97 13.27 12.27
N ASP A 107 9.29 13.32 12.24
CA ASP A 107 10.09 13.73 11.09
C ASP A 107 10.43 12.58 10.14
N HIS A 108 10.04 11.34 10.49
CA HIS A 108 10.22 10.12 9.69
C HIS A 108 11.66 9.91 9.19
N LYS A 109 12.64 10.51 9.86
CA LYS A 109 14.06 10.31 9.57
C LYS A 109 14.51 8.98 10.16
N ILE A 110 15.33 8.30 9.37
CA ILE A 110 16.02 7.07 9.74
C ILE A 110 17.13 7.49 10.71
N ASP A 111 16.96 7.16 11.99
CA ASP A 111 17.95 7.45 13.03
C ASP A 111 18.92 6.27 13.13
N TYR A 112 20.21 6.57 13.16
CA TYR A 112 21.25 5.56 13.29
C TYR A 112 21.73 5.56 14.74
N CYS A 113 21.41 4.51 15.49
CA CYS A 113 21.91 4.33 16.84
C CYS A 113 23.33 3.75 16.75
N ASP A 114 24.34 4.61 16.82
CA ASP A 114 25.74 4.19 16.99
C ASP A 114 25.93 3.76 18.44
N GLU A 115 25.65 2.48 18.74
CA GLU A 115 26.00 1.87 20.02
C GLU A 115 27.44 1.35 19.90
N GLN A 116 28.41 2.14 20.39
CA GLN A 116 29.81 1.76 20.61
C GLN A 116 29.96 0.89 21.86
#